data_AF-J9AEJ6-F1
#
_entry.id   AF-J9AEJ6-F1
#
_cell.length_a   1.000
_cell.length_b   1.000
_cell.length_c   1.000
_cell.angle_alpha   90.00
_cell.angle_beta   90.00
_cell.angle_gamma   90.00
#
_symmetry.space_group_name_H-M   'P 1'
#
loop_
_entity.id
_entity.type
_entity.pdbx_description
1 polymer ?
#
loop_
_entity_poly.entity_id
_entity_poly.type
_entity_poly.pdbx_seq_one_letter_code
_entity_poly.pdbx_strand_id
1 'polypeptide(L)'
;SPLAPLLQRQTDFDSHVSFCVRQRAYILHHPINLDEIAIDPAPFQLVLGTSLYRVHTLFSLLGLNHAYITNRGKLMGVISIKEVCSAFFF
;
A
#
# COMPACT_ATOMS: atom_id res chain seq x y z
N SER A 1 8.16 -43.29 31.19
CA SER A 1 9.38 -43.62 30.43
C SER A 1 10.40 -42.50 30.62
N PRO A 2 11.68 -42.77 30.92
CA PRO A 2 12.71 -41.75 31.20
C PRO A 2 13.01 -40.81 30.00
N LEU A 3 12.40 -41.07 28.84
CA LEU A 3 12.52 -40.25 27.63
C LEU A 3 11.41 -39.18 27.47
N ALA A 4 10.44 -39.11 28.39
CA ALA A 4 9.33 -38.14 28.31
C ALA A 4 9.77 -36.67 28.15
N PRO A 5 10.84 -36.17 28.82
CA PRO A 5 11.27 -34.77 28.68
C PRO A 5 11.86 -34.44 27.30
N LEU A 6 12.36 -35.44 26.56
CA LEU A 6 12.96 -35.24 25.23
C LEU A 6 11.90 -35.15 24.13
N LEU A 7 10.76 -35.82 24.31
CA LEU A 7 9.60 -35.68 23.43
C LEU A 7 8.92 -34.31 23.59
N GLN A 8 8.91 -33.76 24.81
CA GLN A 8 8.37 -32.42 25.07
C GLN A 8 9.19 -31.31 24.41
N ARG A 9 10.51 -31.50 24.26
CA ARG A 9 11.38 -30.52 23.59
C ARG A 9 11.21 -30.51 22.06
N GLN A 10 10.68 -31.59 21.47
CA GLN A 10 10.32 -31.62 20.05
C GLN A 10 8.94 -30.99 19.78
N THR A 11 8.03 -31.00 20.76
CA THR A 11 6.70 -30.38 20.59
C THR A 11 6.70 -28.86 20.68
N ASP A 12 7.73 -28.24 21.25
CA ASP A 12 7.82 -26.77 21.36
C ASP A 12 8.42 -26.10 20.11
N PHE A 13 9.13 -26.85 19.24
CA PHE A 13 9.81 -26.27 18.07
C PHE A 13 8.96 -26.26 16.78
N ASP A 14 7.85 -27.00 16.75
CA ASP A 14 6.95 -27.07 15.57
C ASP A 14 5.92 -25.93 15.51
N SER A 15 5.87 -25.08 16.54
CA SER A 15 4.91 -23.98 16.64
C SER A 15 5.28 -22.75 15.79
N HIS A 16 6.51 -22.66 15.26
CA HIS A 16 7.01 -21.43 14.63
C HIS A 16 7.29 -21.50 13.12
N VAL A 17 7.20 -22.67 12.47
CA VAL A 17 7.56 -22.84 11.05
C VAL A 17 6.42 -23.38 10.19
N SER A 18 5.19 -23.38 10.72
CA SER A 18 3.99 -23.73 9.96
C SER A 18 3.04 -22.55 9.83
N PHE A 19 3.51 -21.41 9.30
CA PHE A 19 2.63 -20.60 8.44
C PHE A 19 2.36 -21.42 7.16
N CYS A 20 1.59 -22.49 7.33
CA CYS A 20 1.13 -23.37 6.27
C CYS A 20 0.43 -22.52 5.21
N VAL A 21 0.54 -22.92 3.94
CA VAL A 21 -0.24 -22.30 2.84
C VAL A 21 -1.71 -22.16 3.21
N ARG A 22 -2.27 -23.11 3.98
CA ARG A 22 -3.64 -23.01 4.53
C ARG A 22 -3.86 -21.81 5.44
N GLN A 23 -2.93 -21.50 6.34
CA GLN A 23 -3.06 -20.35 7.25
C GLN A 23 -2.96 -19.03 6.49
N ARG A 24 -2.06 -18.93 5.51
CA ARG A 24 -1.97 -17.76 4.63
C ARG A 24 -3.23 -17.59 3.78
N ALA A 25 -3.73 -18.69 3.21
CA ALA A 25 -4.97 -18.70 2.45
C ALA A 25 -6.16 -18.28 3.32
N TYR A 26 -6.21 -18.74 4.57
CA TYR A 26 -7.21 -18.30 5.54
C TYR A 26 -7.13 -16.78 5.72
N ILE A 27 -5.97 -16.21 6.04
CA ILE A 27 -5.82 -14.76 6.26
C ILE A 27 -6.20 -13.93 5.02
N LEU A 28 -5.79 -14.35 3.82
CA LEU A 28 -6.11 -13.64 2.57
C LEU A 28 -7.61 -13.67 2.22
N HIS A 29 -8.36 -14.63 2.76
CA HIS A 29 -9.80 -14.77 2.55
C HIS A 29 -10.64 -13.96 3.56
N HIS A 30 -10.00 -13.40 4.59
CA HIS A 30 -10.67 -12.55 5.58
C HIS A 30 -10.51 -11.08 5.22
N PRO A 31 -11.57 -10.25 5.40
CA PRO A 31 -11.47 -8.82 5.16
C PRO A 31 -10.50 -8.17 6.14
N ILE A 32 -9.73 -7.20 5.64
CA ILE A 32 -8.84 -6.39 6.47
C ILE A 32 -9.70 -5.38 7.25
N ASN A 33 -9.57 -5.37 8.57
CA ASN A 33 -10.15 -4.31 9.40
C ASN A 33 -9.28 -3.06 9.30
N LEU A 34 -9.83 -1.98 8.76
CA LEU A 34 -9.15 -0.70 8.61
C LEU A 34 -9.49 0.30 9.73
N ASP A 35 -10.45 0.00 10.61
CA ASP A 35 -10.98 0.95 11.61
C ASP A 35 -9.92 1.35 12.66
N GLU A 36 -8.96 0.47 12.92
CA GLU A 36 -7.88 0.69 13.89
C GLU A 36 -6.57 1.19 13.23
N ILE A 37 -6.58 1.36 11.89
CA ILE A 37 -5.39 1.76 11.13
C ILE A 37 -5.44 3.27 10.86
N ALA A 38 -4.35 3.96 11.22
CA ALA A 38 -4.16 5.35 10.84
C ALA A 38 -3.93 5.46 9.33
N ILE A 39 -4.93 5.98 8.62
CA ILE A 39 -4.84 6.31 7.19
C ILE A 39 -4.72 7.83 7.08
N ASP A 40 -3.53 8.30 6.74
CA ASP A 40 -3.31 9.72 6.54
C ASP A 40 -4.06 10.20 5.30
N PRO A 41 -4.73 11.36 5.36
CA PRO A 41 -5.35 11.96 4.18
C PRO A 41 -4.26 12.29 3.17
N ALA A 42 -4.57 12.10 1.88
CA ALA A 42 -3.65 12.50 0.81
C ALA A 42 -3.35 14.01 0.94
N PRO A 43 -2.06 14.41 1.00
CA PRO A 43 -1.68 15.81 1.27
C PRO A 43 -2.12 16.77 0.16
N PHE A 44 -2.39 16.24 -1.05
CA PHE A 44 -3.00 16.96 -2.15
C PHE A 44 -3.66 15.98 -3.13
N GLN A 45 -4.61 16.48 -3.92
CA GLN A 45 -5.31 15.71 -4.95
C GLN A 45 -5.40 16.55 -6.23
N LEU A 46 -5.23 15.92 -7.39
CA LEU A 46 -5.45 16.55 -8.68
C LEU A 46 -6.88 16.29 -9.15
N VAL A 47 -7.59 17.34 -9.53
CA VAL A 47 -8.93 17.23 -10.07
C VAL A 47 -8.85 17.10 -11.59
N LEU A 48 -9.70 16.26 -12.18
CA LEU A 48 -9.88 16.19 -13.64
C LEU A 48 -10.06 17.58 -14.26
N GLY A 49 -9.40 17.82 -15.39
CA GLY A 49 -9.42 19.11 -16.08
C GLY A 49 -8.41 20.15 -15.56
N THR A 50 -7.60 19.81 -14.55
CA THR A 50 -6.45 20.63 -14.18
C THR A 50 -5.48 20.69 -15.36
N SER A 51 -5.11 21.89 -15.81
CA SER A 51 -4.21 22.05 -16.95
C SER A 51 -2.82 21.49 -16.63
N LEU A 52 -2.15 20.96 -17.65
CA LEU A 52 -0.82 20.39 -17.51
C LEU A 52 0.21 21.40 -16.95
N TYR A 53 0.08 22.68 -17.32
CA TYR A 53 0.81 23.79 -16.69
C TYR A 53 0.63 23.85 -15.17
N ARG A 54 -0.62 23.87 -14.69
CA ARG A 54 -0.90 23.88 -13.26
C ARG A 54 -0.39 22.64 -12.56
N VAL A 55 -0.49 21.47 -13.21
CA VAL A 55 0.07 20.22 -12.68
C VAL A 55 1.59 20.35 -12.51
N HIS A 56 2.32 20.80 -13.52
CA HIS A 56 3.77 21.01 -13.42
C HIS A 56 4.14 22.00 -12.33
N THR A 57 3.48 23.17 -12.28
CA THR A 57 3.69 24.14 -11.21
C THR A 57 3.49 23.53 -9.83
N LEU A 58 2.43 22.73 -9.65
CA LEU A 58 2.16 22.07 -8.36
C LEU A 58 3.28 21.10 -7.98
N PHE A 59 3.71 20.26 -8.93
CA PHE A 59 4.81 19.30 -8.73
C PHE A 59 6.12 19.99 -8.34
N SER A 60 6.46 21.09 -9.02
CA SER A 60 7.66 21.87 -8.70
C SER A 60 7.59 22.56 -7.35
N LEU A 61 6.45 23.20 -7.03
CA LEU A 61 6.29 23.96 -5.79
C LEU A 61 6.29 23.05 -4.55
N LEU A 62 5.69 21.88 -4.66
CA LEU A 62 5.52 20.96 -3.55
C LEU A 62 6.57 19.82 -3.53
N GLY A 63 7.48 19.79 -4.51
CA GLY A 63 8.51 18.75 -4.60
C GLY A 63 7.94 17.33 -4.75
N LEU A 64 6.85 17.19 -5.51
CA LEU A 64 6.07 15.95 -5.57
C LEU A 64 6.71 14.92 -6.49
N ASN A 65 6.65 13.65 -6.08
CA ASN A 65 7.00 12.53 -6.96
C ASN A 65 5.78 11.91 -7.62
N HIS A 66 4.66 11.85 -6.89
CA HIS A 66 3.41 11.24 -7.32
C HIS A 66 2.22 12.05 -6.83
N ALA A 67 1.16 12.06 -7.63
CA ALA A 67 -0.10 12.72 -7.33
C ALA A 67 -1.28 11.79 -7.65
N TYR A 68 -2.27 11.74 -6.76
CA TYR A 68 -3.53 11.03 -7.01
C TYR A 68 -4.49 11.93 -7.75
N ILE A 69 -5.08 11.41 -8.82
CA ILE A 69 -6.13 12.08 -9.59
C ILE A 69 -7.47 11.59 -9.08
N THR A 70 -8.34 12.51 -8.67
CA THR A 70 -9.66 12.19 -8.13
C THR A 70 -10.78 12.88 -8.91
N ASN A 71 -11.94 12.23 -8.93
CA ASN A 71 -13.19 12.80 -9.44
C ASN A 71 -14.31 12.48 -8.45
N ARG A 72 -14.86 13.51 -7.79
CA ARG A 72 -15.92 13.37 -6.77
C ARG A 72 -15.56 12.31 -5.72
N GLY A 73 -14.32 12.33 -5.22
CA GLY A 73 -13.82 11.39 -4.21
C GLY A 73 -13.44 10.01 -4.73
N LYS A 74 -13.65 9.71 -6.02
CA LYS A 74 -13.20 8.46 -6.64
C LYS A 74 -11.79 8.60 -7.18
N LEU A 75 -10.92 7.67 -6.84
CA LEU A 75 -9.59 7.57 -7.43
C LEU A 75 -9.70 7.22 -8.91
N MET A 76 -9.13 8.06 -9.77
CA MET A 76 -9.09 7.87 -11.22
C MET A 76 -7.73 7.40 -11.72
N GLY A 77 -6.66 7.73 -11.01
CA GLY A 77 -5.32 7.30 -11.37
C GLY A 77 -4.25 7.98 -10.53
N VAL A 78 -3.01 7.68 -10.86
CA VAL A 78 -1.82 8.31 -10.29
C VAL A 78 -0.99 8.86 -11.44
N ILE A 79 -0.42 10.05 -11.25
CA ILE A 79 0.57 10.62 -12.17
C ILE A 79 1.87 10.89 -11.43
N SER A 80 2.99 10.64 -12.10
CA SER A 80 4.34 10.85 -11.61
C SER A 80 5.00 12.07 -12.26
N ILE A 81 6.04 12.61 -11.62
CA ILE A 81 6.79 13.74 -12.17
C ILE A 81 7.43 13.42 -13.54
N LYS A 82 7.80 12.15 -13.76
CA LYS A 82 8.39 11.69 -15.03
C LYS A 82 7.39 11.82 -16.18
N GLU A 83 6.13 11.44 -15.94
CA GLU A 83 5.06 11.55 -16.94
C GLU A 83 4.70 13.01 -17.21
N VAL A 84 4.66 13.84 -16.15
CA VAL A 84 4.45 15.30 -16.30
C VAL A 84 5.56 15.88 -17.17
N CYS A 85 6.84 15.61 -16.88
CA CYS A 85 7.96 16.08 -17.68
C CYS A 85 7.86 15.60 -19.13
N SER A 86 7.60 14.30 -19.35
CA SER A 86 7.47 13.75 -20.70
C SER A 86 6.37 14.44 -21.51
N ALA A 87 5.27 14.84 -20.88
CA ALA A 87 4.16 15.51 -21.55
C ALA A 87 4.46 16.97 -21.94
N PHE A 88 5.50 17.60 -21.37
CA PHE A 88 5.97 18.94 -21.77
C PHE A 88 6.95 18.93 -22.93
N PHE A 89 7.64 17.81 -23.17
CA PHE A 89 8.66 17.68 -24.21
C PHE A 89 8.13 17.09 -25.52
N PHE A 90 6.81 16.87 -25.64
CA PHE A 90 6.10 16.54 -26.89
C PHE A 90 5.40 17.77 -27.47
#